data_AF-A0A1E7FMK0-F1
#
_entry.id   AF-A0A1E7FMK0-F1
#
_cell.length_a   1.000
_cell.length_b   1.000
_cell.length_c   1.000
_cell.angle_alpha   90.00
_cell.angle_beta   90.00
_cell.angle_gamma   90.00
#
_symmetry.space_group_name_H-M   'P 1'
#
loop_
_entity.id
_entity.type
_entity.pdbx_description
1 polymer ?
#
loop_
_entity_poly.entity_id
_entity_poly.type
_entity_poly.pdbx_seq_one_letter_code
_entity_poly.pdbx_strand_id
1 'polypeptide(L)'
;MKFQHYAVLAIAALSCSNTQFGVVNAQTPTAAPSATASGSATSDRTGESSVVVFGRGVSALGDFSNVNGGDDNIADGDYAVIAGGKLNFADRTFSTISGGEDNFIAGRKFDPSALPPTECTISGGNSNFIVSTGEDSVITGGIGNSVCFGRDNRDTNCSGCTISGGQGITCDAIEAVRTGGVGVGNFNRVSSGDRSVATGGRDNGSGGKNAVIVGGKNNIADGTLSIALGTQVQANTESSMVINLNPDGKKSLKSKKAGQFIANAESYSFQIGQNNDDLSIQITEDNIQNLIDALENAAAS
;
A
#
# COMPACT_ATOMS: atom_id res chain seq x y z
N MET A 1 13.74 47.25 5.46
CA MET A 1 13.39 45.98 4.79
C MET A 1 11.98 45.60 5.21
N LYS A 2 11.01 45.68 4.30
CA LYS A 2 9.66 45.16 4.48
C LYS A 2 9.44 44.13 3.37
N PHE A 3 9.27 42.87 3.72
CA PHE A 3 8.80 41.81 2.83
C PHE A 3 7.37 41.46 3.26
N GLN A 4 6.39 41.88 2.48
CA GLN A 4 4.98 41.45 2.58
C GLN A 4 4.40 41.55 1.17
N HIS A 5 4.48 40.48 0.38
CA HIS A 5 3.62 40.23 -0.79
C HIS A 5 3.51 38.71 -0.96
N TYR A 6 2.59 38.07 -0.25
CA TYR A 6 2.04 36.79 -0.71
C TYR A 6 0.87 37.13 -1.63
N ALA A 7 1.08 36.92 -2.92
CA ALA A 7 0.05 37.07 -3.92
C ALA A 7 -0.99 35.97 -3.72
N VAL A 8 -2.13 36.31 -3.11
CA VAL A 8 -3.37 35.53 -3.25
C VAL A 8 -3.83 35.75 -4.68
N LEU A 9 -3.64 34.74 -5.55
CA LEU A 9 -4.21 34.75 -6.88
C LEU A 9 -5.72 34.52 -6.74
N ALA A 10 -6.46 35.60 -6.48
CA ALA A 10 -7.91 35.61 -6.62
C ALA A 10 -8.22 35.43 -8.12
N ILE A 11 -8.69 34.24 -8.52
CA ILE A 11 -9.35 34.06 -9.81
C ILE A 11 -10.72 34.75 -9.70
N ALA A 12 -10.71 36.07 -9.87
CA ALA A 12 -11.92 36.84 -10.12
C ALA A 12 -12.07 36.96 -11.64
N ALA A 13 -12.99 36.18 -12.24
CA ALA A 13 -13.40 36.42 -13.62
C ALA A 13 -14.82 35.91 -13.91
N LEU A 14 -15.72 36.90 -13.96
CA LEU A 14 -16.90 37.02 -14.83
C LEU A 14 -18.13 36.14 -14.55
N SER A 15 -19.13 36.84 -14.00
CA SER A 15 -20.55 36.55 -14.05
C SER A 15 -21.05 36.24 -15.47
N CYS A 16 -21.44 35.00 -15.73
CA CYS A 16 -22.69 34.65 -16.40
C CYS A 16 -22.97 33.14 -16.27
N SER A 17 -24.17 32.83 -15.79
CA SER A 17 -24.87 31.53 -15.77
C SER A 17 -24.45 30.46 -14.73
N ASN A 18 -25.30 30.28 -13.71
CA ASN A 18 -25.59 29.07 -12.93
C ASN A 18 -24.45 28.17 -12.40
N THR A 19 -23.21 28.62 -12.34
CA THR A 19 -22.12 27.90 -11.65
C THR A 19 -22.10 28.28 -10.16
N GLN A 20 -22.20 27.27 -9.28
CA GLN A 20 -21.91 27.42 -7.85
C GLN A 20 -20.39 27.62 -7.70
N PHE A 21 -19.96 28.83 -7.35
CA PHE A 21 -18.54 29.17 -7.15
C PHE A 21 -18.16 28.99 -5.68
N GLY A 22 -17.04 28.30 -5.39
CA GLY A 22 -16.56 28.10 -4.03
C GLY A 22 -15.65 29.24 -3.54
N VAL A 23 -15.55 29.33 -2.23
CA VAL A 23 -14.93 30.44 -1.51
C VAL A 23 -13.45 30.16 -1.27
N VAL A 24 -12.55 30.89 -1.92
CA VAL A 24 -11.13 30.92 -1.49
C VAL A 24 -11.04 31.68 -0.17
N ASN A 25 -11.23 30.98 0.93
CA ASN A 25 -11.26 31.55 2.28
C ASN A 25 -9.90 31.32 2.97
N ALA A 26 -8.92 32.17 2.68
CA ALA A 26 -7.74 32.28 3.54
C ALA A 26 -8.14 33.04 4.82
N GLN A 27 -8.95 32.43 5.69
CA GLN A 27 -9.42 33.06 6.91
C GLN A 27 -8.41 32.87 8.05
N THR A 28 -8.16 33.94 8.81
CA THR A 28 -7.69 33.85 10.20
C THR A 28 -8.82 33.26 11.05
N PRO A 29 -8.51 32.47 12.10
CA PRO A 29 -9.46 31.56 12.73
C PRO A 29 -10.68 32.31 13.29
N THR A 30 -11.82 32.19 12.63
CA THR A 30 -13.12 32.55 13.21
C THR A 30 -13.81 31.29 13.68
N ALA A 31 -14.10 31.25 14.98
CA ALA A 31 -14.87 30.20 15.63
C ALA A 31 -16.01 29.68 14.75
N ALA A 32 -16.14 28.35 14.70
CA ALA A 32 -17.20 27.63 14.01
C ALA A 32 -18.55 28.34 14.12
N PRO A 33 -19.29 28.58 13.01
CA PRO A 33 -20.63 29.09 13.14
C PRO A 33 -21.46 28.04 13.89
N SER A 34 -22.03 28.46 15.02
CA SER A 34 -23.03 27.72 15.76
C SER A 34 -24.07 27.17 14.79
N ALA A 35 -24.34 25.86 14.88
CA ALA A 35 -25.36 25.18 14.13
C ALA A 35 -26.69 25.97 14.17
N THR A 36 -27.11 26.51 13.02
CA THR A 36 -28.49 26.91 12.81
C THR A 36 -28.98 26.33 11.49
N ALA A 37 -29.98 25.47 11.60
CA ALA A 37 -30.66 24.83 10.51
C ALA A 37 -31.42 25.86 9.66
N SER A 38 -31.07 25.98 8.38
CA SER A 38 -32.02 26.30 7.30
C SER A 38 -31.40 26.09 5.90
N GLY A 39 -31.57 24.87 5.37
CA GLY A 39 -32.05 24.70 3.99
C GLY A 39 -31.14 24.96 2.77
N SER A 40 -29.84 25.29 2.90
CA SER A 40 -28.91 25.28 1.76
C SER A 40 -27.50 24.89 2.23
N ALA A 41 -27.17 23.61 2.19
CA ALA A 41 -25.94 23.05 2.74
C ALA A 41 -24.75 23.18 1.77
N THR A 42 -24.08 24.33 1.76
CA THR A 42 -22.66 24.43 1.38
C THR A 42 -21.87 24.54 2.69
N SER A 43 -21.57 23.38 3.30
CA SER A 43 -20.91 23.30 4.60
C SER A 43 -19.38 23.45 4.46
N ASP A 44 -18.94 24.59 3.94
CA ASP A 44 -17.50 24.88 3.79
C ASP A 44 -16.94 25.26 5.16
N ARG A 45 -16.30 24.29 5.83
CA ARG A 45 -15.61 24.48 7.11
C ARG A 45 -14.11 24.53 6.88
N THR A 46 -13.42 25.52 7.45
CA THR A 46 -12.02 25.85 7.17
C THR A 46 -11.19 26.01 8.45
N GLY A 47 -10.01 25.39 8.51
CA GLY A 47 -8.93 25.67 9.46
C GLY A 47 -8.14 26.94 9.08
N GLU A 48 -7.15 27.33 9.87
CA GLU A 48 -6.35 28.55 9.60
C GLU A 48 -5.61 28.41 8.25
N SER A 49 -5.71 29.44 7.40
CA SER A 49 -5.04 29.46 6.07
C SER A 49 -5.36 28.26 5.16
N SER A 50 -6.46 27.55 5.40
CA SER A 50 -6.93 26.45 4.55
C SER A 50 -7.59 26.96 3.26
N VAL A 51 -7.73 26.08 2.27
CA VAL A 51 -8.31 26.42 0.97
C VAL A 51 -9.36 25.40 0.58
N VAL A 52 -10.57 25.88 0.28
CA VAL A 52 -11.62 25.13 -0.42
C VAL A 52 -11.94 25.86 -1.73
N VAL A 53 -11.91 25.20 -2.89
CA VAL A 53 -12.11 25.91 -4.18
C VAL A 53 -13.54 25.74 -4.73
N PHE A 54 -14.08 24.52 -4.75
CA PHE A 54 -15.46 24.23 -5.18
C PHE A 54 -15.92 22.86 -4.64
N GLY A 55 -17.21 22.56 -4.72
CA GLY A 55 -17.74 21.23 -4.37
C GLY A 55 -19.00 21.25 -3.51
N ARG A 56 -19.56 20.07 -3.26
CA ARG A 56 -20.70 19.87 -2.35
C ARG A 56 -20.22 19.10 -1.14
N GLY A 57 -20.55 19.53 0.07
CA GLY A 57 -20.19 18.81 1.30
C GLY A 57 -18.69 18.73 1.57
N VAL A 58 -17.90 19.66 1.03
CA VAL A 58 -16.43 19.67 1.20
C VAL A 58 -16.00 20.43 2.46
N SER A 59 -14.91 20.02 3.10
CA SER A 59 -14.37 20.71 4.30
C SER A 59 -12.85 20.57 4.38
N ALA A 60 -12.15 21.64 4.74
CA ALA A 60 -10.71 21.69 4.94
C ALA A 60 -10.42 22.18 6.37
N LEU A 61 -10.62 21.31 7.37
CA LEU A 61 -10.67 21.64 8.79
C LEU A 61 -9.29 21.83 9.43
N GLY A 62 -8.25 21.16 8.93
CA GLY A 62 -6.89 21.28 9.46
C GLY A 62 -6.21 22.60 9.04
N ASP A 63 -5.24 23.06 9.81
CA ASP A 63 -4.50 24.28 9.48
C ASP A 63 -3.67 24.06 8.21
N PHE A 64 -3.63 25.05 7.31
CA PHE A 64 -2.98 24.97 6.00
C PHE A 64 -3.47 23.82 5.09
N SER A 65 -4.61 23.20 5.39
CA SER A 65 -5.18 22.12 4.58
C SER A 65 -5.79 22.63 3.27
N ASN A 66 -5.95 21.74 2.28
CA ASN A 66 -6.47 22.07 0.96
C ASN A 66 -7.49 21.02 0.48
N VAL A 67 -8.65 21.48 0.01
CA VAL A 67 -9.62 20.68 -0.74
C VAL A 67 -10.00 21.42 -2.03
N ASN A 68 -9.48 20.96 -3.17
CA ASN A 68 -9.68 21.66 -4.44
C ASN A 68 -11.07 21.49 -5.05
N GLY A 69 -11.87 20.51 -4.63
CA GLY A 69 -13.04 20.14 -5.41
C GLY A 69 -13.83 18.94 -4.89
N GLY A 70 -14.98 18.68 -5.51
CA GLY A 70 -15.63 17.36 -5.50
C GLY A 70 -16.92 17.26 -4.67
N ASP A 71 -17.18 16.06 -4.17
CA ASP A 71 -18.41 15.71 -3.44
C ASP A 71 -18.06 15.00 -2.12
N ASP A 72 -18.41 15.58 -0.99
CA ASP A 72 -18.20 15.03 0.35
C ASP A 72 -16.72 14.70 0.68
N ASN A 73 -15.79 15.61 0.38
CA ASN A 73 -14.37 15.46 0.73
C ASN A 73 -14.01 16.24 2.00
N ILE A 74 -13.25 15.63 2.92
CA ILE A 74 -12.88 16.24 4.20
C ILE A 74 -11.37 16.08 4.46
N ALA A 75 -10.63 17.19 4.48
CA ALA A 75 -9.25 17.26 4.94
C ALA A 75 -9.23 17.81 6.37
N ASP A 76 -9.06 16.95 7.38
CA ASP A 76 -9.11 17.30 8.81
C ASP A 76 -7.72 17.44 9.45
N GLY A 77 -6.69 16.80 8.86
CA GLY A 77 -5.31 16.94 9.34
C GLY A 77 -4.64 18.25 8.89
N ASP A 78 -3.73 18.78 9.70
CA ASP A 78 -2.92 19.94 9.33
C ASP A 78 -2.08 19.64 8.07
N TYR A 79 -2.00 20.60 7.14
CA TYR A 79 -1.35 20.44 5.83
C TYR A 79 -1.92 19.29 4.97
N ALA A 80 -3.06 18.70 5.32
CA ALA A 80 -3.67 17.65 4.53
C ALA A 80 -4.17 18.19 3.18
N VAL A 81 -4.00 17.41 2.11
CA VAL A 81 -4.40 17.79 0.76
C VAL A 81 -5.36 16.77 0.18
N ILE A 82 -6.53 17.22 -0.27
CA ILE A 82 -7.43 16.46 -1.12
C ILE A 82 -7.64 17.21 -2.43
N ALA A 83 -7.06 16.71 -3.52
CA ALA A 83 -7.14 17.43 -4.80
C ALA A 83 -8.51 17.30 -5.50
N GLY A 84 -9.40 16.41 -5.03
CA GLY A 84 -10.78 16.32 -5.50
C GLY A 84 -11.38 14.93 -5.31
N GLY A 85 -12.37 14.57 -6.15
CA GLY A 85 -13.01 13.26 -6.11
C GLY A 85 -14.27 13.24 -5.25
N LYS A 86 -14.63 12.07 -4.71
CA LYS A 86 -15.84 11.88 -3.92
C LYS A 86 -15.57 11.10 -2.64
N LEU A 87 -16.16 11.49 -1.52
CA LEU A 87 -16.09 10.75 -0.25
C LEU A 87 -14.66 10.47 0.24
N ASN A 88 -13.71 11.36 -0.03
CA ASN A 88 -12.34 11.21 0.45
C ASN A 88 -12.16 11.86 1.81
N PHE A 89 -11.42 11.23 2.71
CA PHE A 89 -11.21 11.69 4.09
C PHE A 89 -9.74 11.58 4.50
N ALA A 90 -9.17 12.68 4.97
CA ALA A 90 -7.76 12.76 5.36
C ALA A 90 -7.61 13.47 6.71
N ASP A 91 -7.48 12.73 7.83
CA ASP A 91 -7.41 13.28 9.19
C ASP A 91 -6.01 13.40 9.78
N ARG A 92 -4.99 13.24 8.93
CA ARG A 92 -3.59 13.12 9.33
C ARG A 92 -2.73 14.25 8.81
N THR A 93 -1.79 14.69 9.64
CA THR A 93 -0.86 15.77 9.27
C THR A 93 -0.03 15.35 8.07
N PHE A 94 0.12 16.25 7.08
CA PHE A 94 0.83 15.99 5.80
C PHE A 94 0.26 14.85 4.94
N SER A 95 -0.97 14.41 5.21
CA SER A 95 -1.59 13.39 4.37
C SER A 95 -2.05 13.94 3.03
N THR A 96 -1.92 13.12 1.98
CA THR A 96 -2.34 13.52 0.62
C THR A 96 -3.26 12.48 0.00
N ILE A 97 -4.43 12.92 -0.45
CA ILE A 97 -5.31 12.16 -1.34
C ILE A 97 -5.43 12.93 -2.66
N SER A 98 -4.83 12.43 -3.74
CA SER A 98 -4.88 13.15 -5.02
C SER A 98 -6.25 13.06 -5.73
N GLY A 99 -7.14 12.16 -5.29
CA GLY A 99 -8.50 12.06 -5.80
C GLY A 99 -9.09 10.66 -5.66
N GLY A 100 -10.04 10.31 -6.52
CA GLY A 100 -10.74 9.02 -6.49
C GLY A 100 -12.03 9.05 -5.69
N GLU A 101 -12.53 7.87 -5.32
CA GLU A 101 -13.77 7.72 -4.55
C GLU A 101 -13.53 6.92 -3.27
N ASP A 102 -14.03 7.40 -2.14
CA ASP A 102 -14.09 6.64 -0.88
C ASP A 102 -12.69 6.29 -0.31
N ASN A 103 -11.68 7.14 -0.49
CA ASN A 103 -10.34 6.91 0.06
C ASN A 103 -10.17 7.55 1.44
N PHE A 104 -9.52 6.85 2.36
CA PHE A 104 -9.36 7.28 3.75
C PHE A 104 -7.90 7.17 4.20
N ILE A 105 -7.38 8.27 4.71
CA ILE A 105 -6.20 8.31 5.55
C ILE A 105 -6.71 8.73 6.93
N ALA A 106 -6.91 7.75 7.80
CA ALA A 106 -7.66 7.95 9.03
C ALA A 106 -7.04 7.27 10.25
N GLY A 107 -7.32 7.84 11.41
CA GLY A 107 -7.14 7.15 12.69
C GLY A 107 -8.07 6.01 12.96
N ARG A 108 -7.61 5.06 13.77
CA ARG A 108 -8.56 4.38 14.66
C ARG A 108 -9.11 5.45 15.63
N LYS A 109 -10.43 5.66 15.60
CA LYS A 109 -11.18 6.57 16.49
C LYS A 109 -10.94 6.39 18.00
N PHE A 110 -10.17 5.40 18.42
CA PHE A 110 -10.05 4.95 19.81
C PHE A 110 -8.80 5.44 20.56
N ASP A 111 -7.83 6.12 19.91
CA ASP A 111 -6.67 6.66 20.64
C ASP A 111 -6.33 8.11 20.25
N PRO A 112 -6.79 9.11 21.04
CA PRO A 112 -6.41 10.50 20.88
C PRO A 112 -5.01 10.84 21.42
N SER A 113 -4.27 9.88 21.97
CA SER A 113 -2.95 10.08 22.60
C SER A 113 -1.76 9.59 21.78
N ALA A 114 -2.00 8.91 20.65
CA ALA A 114 -0.95 8.31 19.84
C ALA A 114 -1.07 8.71 18.37
N LEU A 115 -0.56 9.90 17.99
CA LEU A 115 -0.34 10.21 16.59
C LEU A 115 0.97 10.99 16.39
N PRO A 116 2.09 10.33 16.05
CA PRO A 116 3.10 10.98 15.24
C PRO A 116 2.48 11.51 13.94
N PRO A 117 3.08 12.55 13.30
CA PRO A 117 2.68 12.98 11.98
C PRO A 117 2.65 11.77 11.03
N THR A 118 1.66 11.72 10.16
CA THR A 118 1.42 10.54 9.31
C THR A 118 1.51 11.01 7.88
N GLU A 119 2.73 11.01 7.33
CA GLU A 119 3.06 11.40 5.96
C GLU A 119 2.58 10.32 4.97
N CYS A 120 1.27 10.14 4.88
CA CYS A 120 0.65 9.10 4.07
C CYS A 120 0.14 9.66 2.74
N THR A 121 0.23 8.86 1.69
CA THR A 121 -0.28 9.25 0.37
C THR A 121 -1.20 8.18 -0.19
N ILE A 122 -2.41 8.59 -0.61
CA ILE A 122 -3.25 7.84 -1.53
C ILE A 122 -3.33 8.62 -2.84
N SER A 123 -2.67 8.17 -3.91
CA SER A 123 -2.70 8.90 -5.18
C SER A 123 -4.04 8.79 -5.91
N GLY A 124 -4.93 7.87 -5.52
CA GLY A 124 -6.29 7.77 -6.04
C GLY A 124 -6.89 6.38 -5.88
N GLY A 125 -7.83 6.02 -6.77
CA GLY A 125 -8.52 4.73 -6.76
C GLY A 125 -9.84 4.75 -6.00
N ASN A 126 -10.31 3.57 -5.61
CA ASN A 126 -11.59 3.40 -4.93
C ASN A 126 -11.44 2.62 -3.62
N SER A 127 -12.01 3.13 -2.53
CA SER A 127 -12.07 2.43 -1.24
C SER A 127 -10.69 2.02 -0.69
N ASN A 128 -9.65 2.85 -0.86
CA ASN A 128 -8.34 2.59 -0.27
C ASN A 128 -8.22 3.17 1.13
N PHE A 129 -7.50 2.48 2.02
CA PHE A 129 -7.47 2.81 3.44
C PHE A 129 -6.06 2.75 4.03
N ILE A 130 -5.59 3.82 4.67
CA ILE A 130 -4.36 3.82 5.48
C ILE A 130 -4.76 4.19 6.91
N VAL A 131 -4.46 3.31 7.88
CA VAL A 131 -4.75 3.57 9.31
C VAL A 131 -3.59 4.27 10.00
N SER A 132 -3.87 4.94 11.13
CA SER A 132 -2.91 5.75 11.91
C SER A 132 -1.57 5.14 12.27
N THR A 133 -1.46 3.82 12.40
CA THR A 133 -0.15 3.21 12.66
C THR A 133 0.74 3.23 11.42
N GLY A 134 0.15 3.28 10.22
CA GLY A 134 0.81 3.24 8.91
C GLY A 134 1.50 4.52 8.48
N GLU A 135 2.30 5.12 9.36
CA GLU A 135 3.19 6.24 9.01
C GLU A 135 4.00 5.94 7.74
N ASP A 136 4.33 6.98 6.97
CA ASP A 136 5.12 6.92 5.73
C ASP A 136 4.61 5.95 4.64
N SER A 137 3.32 5.62 4.69
CA SER A 137 2.75 4.63 3.77
C SER A 137 2.13 5.25 2.52
N VAL A 138 2.26 4.54 1.41
CA VAL A 138 1.80 4.98 0.10
C VAL A 138 0.91 3.92 -0.53
N ILE A 139 -0.30 4.32 -0.94
CA ILE A 139 -1.14 3.57 -1.88
C ILE A 139 -1.24 4.40 -3.17
N THR A 140 -0.65 3.95 -4.26
CA THR A 140 -0.70 4.72 -5.52
C THR A 140 -2.04 4.59 -6.24
N GLY A 141 -2.89 3.64 -5.86
CA GLY A 141 -4.22 3.47 -6.43
C GLY A 141 -4.83 2.08 -6.20
N GLY A 142 -5.75 1.69 -7.08
CA GLY A 142 -6.42 0.39 -7.01
C GLY A 142 -7.75 0.44 -6.26
N ILE A 143 -8.25 -0.74 -5.88
CA ILE A 143 -9.59 -0.93 -5.31
C ILE A 143 -9.49 -1.69 -3.98
N GLY A 144 -9.96 -1.10 -2.88
CA GLY A 144 -10.07 -1.85 -1.62
C GLY A 144 -8.72 -2.24 -1.03
N ASN A 145 -7.65 -1.47 -1.28
CA ASN A 145 -6.35 -1.75 -0.68
C ASN A 145 -6.28 -1.14 0.73
N SER A 146 -5.54 -1.78 1.63
CA SER A 146 -5.44 -1.35 3.01
C SER A 146 -4.03 -1.48 3.55
N VAL A 147 -3.61 -0.48 4.31
CA VAL A 147 -2.36 -0.46 5.07
C VAL A 147 -2.69 -0.45 6.56
N CYS A 148 -2.02 -1.32 7.32
CA CYS A 148 -2.13 -1.54 8.77
C CYS A 148 -3.54 -1.88 9.27
N PHE A 149 -4.35 -2.47 8.40
CA PHE A 149 -5.69 -2.95 8.71
C PHE A 149 -5.64 -4.41 9.17
N GLY A 150 -4.98 -4.65 10.30
CA GLY A 150 -4.80 -6.00 10.86
C GLY A 150 -6.12 -6.70 11.20
N ARG A 151 -6.17 -8.03 11.05
CA ARG A 151 -7.39 -8.87 11.24
C ARG A 151 -7.99 -8.82 12.65
N ASP A 152 -7.19 -8.47 13.66
CA ASP A 152 -7.57 -8.60 15.07
C ASP A 152 -7.72 -7.25 15.79
N ASN A 153 -7.76 -6.12 15.07
CA ASN A 153 -7.73 -4.78 15.69
C ASN A 153 -6.56 -4.57 16.68
N ARG A 154 -5.51 -5.38 16.59
CA ARG A 154 -4.28 -5.19 17.37
C ARG A 154 -3.40 -4.19 16.64
N ASP A 155 -2.79 -3.28 17.38
CA ASP A 155 -1.83 -2.32 16.86
C ASP A 155 -0.60 -3.07 16.38
N THR A 156 -0.60 -3.38 15.09
CA THR A 156 0.57 -3.86 14.39
C THR A 156 1.47 -2.65 14.18
N ASN A 157 2.72 -2.77 14.63
CA ASN A 157 3.78 -1.82 14.30
C ASN A 157 4.06 -1.95 12.80
N CYS A 158 3.29 -1.23 11.99
CA CYS A 158 3.27 -1.30 10.55
C CYS A 158 3.44 0.13 10.05
N SER A 159 4.42 0.38 9.19
CA SER A 159 4.77 1.71 8.69
C SER A 159 5.59 1.55 7.40
N GLY A 160 5.72 2.59 6.59
CA GLY A 160 6.50 2.56 5.34
C GLY A 160 5.97 1.57 4.30
N CYS A 161 4.70 1.17 4.39
CA CYS A 161 4.09 0.23 3.45
C CYS A 161 3.89 0.90 2.09
N THR A 162 4.27 0.22 1.00
CA THR A 162 3.98 0.69 -0.37
C THR A 162 3.08 -0.29 -1.09
N ILE A 163 1.90 0.16 -1.53
CA ILE A 163 0.99 -0.58 -2.41
C ILE A 163 0.88 0.18 -3.74
N SER A 164 1.45 -0.36 -4.81
CA SER A 164 1.46 0.28 -6.13
C SER A 164 0.15 0.14 -6.92
N GLY A 165 -0.89 -0.46 -6.33
CA GLY A 165 -2.19 -0.69 -6.96
C GLY A 165 -2.72 -2.10 -6.71
N GLY A 166 -3.65 -2.56 -7.56
CA GLY A 166 -4.30 -3.86 -7.41
C GLY A 166 -5.64 -3.79 -6.68
N GLN A 167 -6.15 -4.94 -6.28
CA GLN A 167 -7.45 -5.07 -5.63
C GLN A 167 -7.35 -5.89 -4.34
N GLY A 168 -7.88 -5.37 -3.23
CA GLY A 168 -8.01 -6.13 -1.99
C GLY A 168 -6.68 -6.52 -1.34
N ILE A 169 -5.64 -5.71 -1.52
CA ILE A 169 -4.31 -5.97 -0.94
C ILE A 169 -4.24 -5.39 0.46
N THR A 170 -3.74 -6.18 1.42
CA THR A 170 -3.44 -5.70 2.77
C THR A 170 -1.93 -5.73 3.03
N CYS A 171 -1.37 -4.59 3.42
CA CYS A 171 -0.01 -4.46 3.95
C CYS A 171 -0.08 -4.21 5.45
N ASP A 172 0.53 -5.07 6.27
CA ASP A 172 0.44 -5.05 7.73
C ASP A 172 1.81 -5.37 8.35
N ALA A 173 2.84 -4.64 7.91
CA ALA A 173 4.24 -4.85 8.26
C ALA A 173 5.05 -3.56 8.13
N ILE A 174 6.29 -3.55 8.61
CA ILE A 174 7.21 -2.42 8.44
C ILE A 174 7.87 -2.50 7.05
N GLU A 175 7.87 -1.41 6.29
CA GLU A 175 8.60 -1.25 5.01
C GLU A 175 8.27 -2.33 3.95
N ALA A 176 7.08 -2.93 4.01
CA ALA A 176 6.70 -3.97 3.05
C ALA A 176 6.18 -3.38 1.73
N VAL A 177 6.48 -4.07 0.62
CA VAL A 177 6.17 -3.59 -0.74
C VAL A 177 5.26 -4.57 -1.47
N ARG A 178 4.17 -4.04 -2.02
CA ARG A 178 3.20 -4.71 -2.88
C ARG A 178 3.07 -3.96 -4.18
N THR A 179 3.63 -4.48 -5.26
CA THR A 179 3.58 -3.76 -6.55
C THR A 179 2.29 -4.02 -7.33
N GLY A 180 1.34 -4.80 -6.79
CA GLY A 180 0.01 -5.01 -7.38
C GLY A 180 -0.60 -6.36 -7.02
N GLY A 181 -1.58 -6.80 -7.82
CA GLY A 181 -2.22 -8.10 -7.68
C GLY A 181 -3.68 -8.05 -7.23
N VAL A 182 -4.25 -9.22 -6.97
CA VAL A 182 -5.64 -9.36 -6.50
C VAL A 182 -5.66 -10.25 -5.26
N GLY A 183 -6.14 -9.73 -4.14
CA GLY A 183 -6.54 -10.49 -2.96
C GLY A 183 -8.07 -10.63 -2.94
N VAL A 184 -8.59 -11.82 -3.25
CA VAL A 184 -10.04 -12.07 -3.20
C VAL A 184 -10.35 -13.23 -2.26
N GLY A 185 -11.21 -12.95 -1.28
CA GLY A 185 -11.74 -13.92 -0.32
C GLY A 185 -11.53 -13.49 1.14
N ASN A 186 -12.29 -14.11 2.06
CA ASN A 186 -12.28 -13.85 3.51
C ASN A 186 -10.94 -14.19 4.21
N PHE A 187 -9.92 -14.62 3.47
CA PHE A 187 -8.58 -14.88 3.97
C PHE A 187 -7.64 -13.82 3.39
N ASN A 188 -7.68 -12.61 3.95
CA ASN A 188 -6.76 -11.50 3.65
C ASN A 188 -5.35 -12.06 3.48
N ARG A 189 -4.79 -12.11 2.27
CA ARG A 189 -3.40 -12.50 2.11
C ARG A 189 -2.53 -11.29 2.41
N VAL A 190 -2.27 -11.14 3.69
CA VAL A 190 -1.56 -10.04 4.33
C VAL A 190 -0.07 -10.10 3.97
N SER A 191 0.56 -8.96 3.70
CA SER A 191 2.00 -8.83 3.95
C SER A 191 2.21 -8.50 5.41
N SER A 192 2.59 -9.51 6.20
CA SER A 192 2.85 -9.34 7.63
C SER A 192 4.33 -9.49 8.00
N GLY A 193 5.19 -9.78 7.01
CA GLY A 193 6.63 -9.81 7.19
C GLY A 193 7.26 -8.46 6.95
N ASP A 194 8.03 -7.95 7.92
CA ASP A 194 8.81 -6.71 7.75
C ASP A 194 9.72 -6.80 6.53
N ARG A 195 9.75 -5.73 5.73
CA ARG A 195 10.54 -5.60 4.48
C ARG A 195 10.25 -6.72 3.49
N SER A 196 9.10 -7.37 3.60
CA SER A 196 8.69 -8.38 2.63
C SER A 196 8.22 -7.73 1.33
N VAL A 197 8.42 -8.44 0.23
CA VAL A 197 8.04 -7.97 -1.11
C VAL A 197 7.15 -9.00 -1.77
N ALA A 198 6.01 -8.57 -2.31
CA ALA A 198 5.29 -9.36 -3.29
C ALA A 198 5.00 -8.53 -4.53
N THR A 199 5.48 -9.00 -5.68
CA THR A 199 5.48 -8.22 -6.92
C THR A 199 4.12 -8.22 -7.65
N GLY A 200 3.16 -9.03 -7.18
CA GLY A 200 1.82 -9.09 -7.74
C GLY A 200 1.30 -10.51 -7.88
N GLY A 201 0.48 -10.72 -8.91
CA GLY A 201 -0.25 -11.96 -9.11
C GLY A 201 -1.52 -12.04 -8.28
N ARG A 202 -2.01 -13.25 -8.02
CA ARG A 202 -3.30 -13.45 -7.35
C ARG A 202 -3.12 -14.21 -6.06
N ASP A 203 -3.70 -13.69 -4.99
CA ASP A 203 -3.78 -14.37 -3.72
C ASP A 203 -2.37 -14.79 -3.27
N ASN A 204 -1.46 -13.84 -2.99
CA ASN A 204 -0.11 -14.13 -2.48
C ASN A 204 0.08 -13.49 -1.08
N GLY A 205 0.67 -14.22 -0.12
CA GLY A 205 0.88 -13.76 1.26
C GLY A 205 2.34 -13.85 1.71
N SER A 206 2.96 -12.71 2.02
CA SER A 206 4.36 -12.62 2.46
C SER A 206 4.43 -12.35 3.97
N GLY A 207 4.44 -13.42 4.78
CA GLY A 207 4.44 -13.31 6.24
C GLY A 207 5.82 -13.29 6.89
N GLY A 208 6.85 -13.76 6.20
CA GLY A 208 8.22 -13.83 6.73
C GLY A 208 8.97 -12.51 6.60
N LYS A 209 9.79 -12.16 7.58
CA LYS A 209 10.69 -11.00 7.50
C LYS A 209 11.65 -11.14 6.32
N ASN A 210 11.78 -10.10 5.51
CA ASN A 210 12.55 -10.09 4.26
C ASN A 210 12.13 -11.17 3.24
N ALA A 211 10.92 -11.73 3.35
CA ALA A 211 10.44 -12.74 2.42
C ALA A 211 10.06 -12.13 1.08
N VAL A 212 10.23 -12.89 -0.01
CA VAL A 212 9.96 -12.44 -1.37
C VAL A 212 8.98 -13.39 -2.07
N ILE A 213 7.91 -12.82 -2.60
CA ILE A 213 7.05 -13.51 -3.57
C ILE A 213 7.25 -12.85 -4.93
N VAL A 214 7.85 -13.62 -5.84
CA VAL A 214 8.19 -13.15 -7.19
C VAL A 214 6.95 -13.01 -8.09
N GLY A 215 5.83 -13.61 -7.70
CA GLY A 215 4.53 -13.47 -8.36
C GLY A 215 3.77 -14.79 -8.42
N GLY A 216 2.84 -14.90 -9.38
CA GLY A 216 2.04 -16.11 -9.59
C GLY A 216 0.77 -16.15 -8.73
N LYS A 217 0.29 -17.36 -8.38
CA LYS A 217 -1.01 -17.53 -7.71
C LYS A 217 -0.96 -18.40 -6.47
N ASN A 218 -1.63 -17.98 -5.41
CA ASN A 218 -1.82 -18.79 -4.20
C ASN A 218 -0.52 -19.12 -3.44
N ASN A 219 0.49 -18.25 -3.50
CA ASN A 219 1.77 -18.49 -2.83
C ASN A 219 1.80 -17.88 -1.41
N ILE A 220 2.55 -18.53 -0.53
CA ILE A 220 2.82 -18.11 0.84
C ILE A 220 4.34 -18.18 1.08
N ALA A 221 4.91 -17.10 1.59
CA ALA A 221 6.31 -17.01 1.99
C ALA A 221 6.37 -16.51 3.45
N ASP A 222 6.30 -17.45 4.39
CA ASP A 222 6.21 -17.17 5.84
C ASP A 222 7.55 -17.34 6.57
N GLY A 223 8.53 -18.02 5.96
CA GLY A 223 9.87 -18.10 6.53
C GLY A 223 10.63 -16.79 6.42
N THR A 224 11.41 -16.42 7.44
CA THR A 224 12.39 -15.33 7.34
C THR A 224 13.33 -15.59 6.17
N LEU A 225 13.57 -14.60 5.31
CA LEU A 225 14.38 -14.73 4.07
C LEU A 225 13.88 -15.81 3.09
N SER A 226 12.60 -16.18 3.15
CA SER A 226 12.04 -17.17 2.23
C SER A 226 11.66 -16.58 0.87
N ILE A 227 11.71 -17.40 -0.18
CA ILE A 227 11.35 -17.02 -1.55
C ILE A 227 10.28 -17.98 -2.08
N ALA A 228 9.19 -17.44 -2.62
CA ALA A 228 8.13 -18.22 -3.26
C ALA A 228 7.86 -17.73 -4.70
N LEU A 229 7.69 -18.68 -5.62
CA LEU A 229 7.41 -18.42 -7.04
C LEU A 229 6.50 -19.49 -7.65
N GLY A 230 5.55 -19.08 -8.49
CA GLY A 230 4.72 -19.99 -9.29
C GLY A 230 3.31 -20.13 -8.76
N THR A 231 2.83 -21.36 -8.51
CA THR A 231 1.47 -21.59 -7.99
C THR A 231 1.41 -22.48 -6.75
N GLN A 232 0.53 -22.15 -5.80
CA GLN A 232 0.30 -22.93 -4.57
C GLN A 232 1.57 -23.25 -3.74
N VAL A 233 2.52 -22.33 -3.68
CA VAL A 233 3.75 -22.48 -2.89
C VAL A 233 3.52 -22.17 -1.41
N GLN A 234 4.20 -22.91 -0.52
CA GLN A 234 4.32 -22.64 0.92
C GLN A 234 5.81 -22.69 1.34
N ALA A 235 6.50 -21.55 1.25
CA ALA A 235 7.87 -21.39 1.75
C ALA A 235 7.82 -20.92 3.23
N ASN A 236 7.54 -21.87 4.13
CA ASN A 236 7.19 -21.55 5.53
C ASN A 236 8.39 -21.65 6.49
N THR A 237 9.56 -22.01 6.00
CA THR A 237 10.77 -22.21 6.80
C THR A 237 11.83 -21.19 6.44
N GLU A 238 12.70 -20.85 7.39
CA GLU A 238 13.74 -19.84 7.22
C GLU A 238 14.67 -20.14 6.04
N SER A 239 15.07 -19.10 5.32
CA SER A 239 16.02 -19.16 4.20
C SER A 239 15.66 -20.24 3.16
N SER A 240 14.37 -20.52 2.96
CA SER A 240 13.89 -21.51 1.99
C SER A 240 13.45 -20.86 0.68
N MET A 241 13.70 -21.54 -0.43
CA MET A 241 13.22 -21.13 -1.75
C MET A 241 12.37 -22.24 -2.32
N VAL A 242 11.12 -21.93 -2.64
CA VAL A 242 10.17 -22.91 -3.17
C VAL A 242 9.57 -22.39 -4.47
N ILE A 243 9.72 -23.19 -5.53
CA ILE A 243 9.30 -22.87 -6.89
C ILE A 243 8.35 -23.96 -7.36
N ASN A 244 7.11 -23.60 -7.73
CA ASN A 244 6.16 -24.56 -8.26
C ASN A 244 5.60 -24.08 -9.60
N LEU A 245 6.17 -24.60 -10.69
CA LEU A 245 5.83 -24.26 -12.07
C LEU A 245 4.95 -25.32 -12.72
N ASN A 246 4.26 -26.15 -11.93
CA ASN A 246 3.32 -27.11 -12.48
C ASN A 246 2.10 -26.38 -13.10
N PRO A 247 1.84 -26.52 -14.41
CA PRO A 247 0.75 -25.84 -15.10
C PRO A 247 -0.65 -26.23 -14.59
N ASP A 248 -0.80 -27.43 -14.02
CA ASP A 248 -2.08 -27.88 -13.48
C ASP A 248 -2.47 -27.14 -12.19
N GLY A 249 -1.48 -26.58 -11.47
CA GLY A 249 -1.70 -25.76 -10.28
C GLY A 249 -2.51 -26.43 -9.17
N LYS A 250 -2.62 -27.77 -9.14
CA LYS A 250 -3.48 -28.55 -8.22
C LYS A 250 -2.79 -29.03 -6.95
N LYS A 251 -1.46 -29.13 -6.94
CA LYS A 251 -0.69 -29.62 -5.79
C LYS A 251 0.12 -28.49 -5.19
N SER A 252 -0.06 -28.29 -3.88
CA SER A 252 0.77 -27.37 -3.11
C SER A 252 2.15 -27.96 -2.87
N LEU A 253 3.18 -27.11 -2.98
CA LEU A 253 4.58 -27.47 -2.70
C LEU A 253 5.05 -26.71 -1.48
N LYS A 254 5.64 -27.42 -0.52
CA LYS A 254 5.93 -26.89 0.81
C LYS A 254 7.35 -27.17 1.29
N SER A 255 8.03 -26.16 1.82
CA SER A 255 9.27 -26.35 2.57
C SER A 255 9.02 -26.96 3.94
N LYS A 256 9.91 -27.85 4.37
CA LYS A 256 9.82 -28.63 5.62
C LYS A 256 10.95 -28.32 6.59
N LYS A 257 12.07 -27.76 6.12
CA LYS A 257 13.25 -27.41 6.92
C LYS A 257 13.86 -26.09 6.46
N ALA A 258 14.61 -25.43 7.32
CA ALA A 258 15.34 -24.21 6.95
C ALA A 258 16.38 -24.51 5.86
N GLY A 259 16.67 -23.52 5.01
CA GLY A 259 17.68 -23.63 3.95
C GLY A 259 17.27 -24.49 2.74
N GLN A 260 16.03 -24.98 2.68
CA GLN A 260 15.60 -25.85 1.59
C GLN A 260 15.37 -25.07 0.29
N PHE A 261 16.00 -25.52 -0.79
CA PHE A 261 15.63 -25.20 -2.16
C PHE A 261 14.77 -26.34 -2.73
N ILE A 262 13.54 -26.05 -3.15
CA ILE A 262 12.61 -27.04 -3.71
C ILE A 262 12.02 -26.46 -5.00
N ALA A 263 12.19 -27.16 -6.11
CA ALA A 263 11.67 -26.76 -7.40
C ALA A 263 10.86 -27.90 -8.03
N ASN A 264 9.64 -27.61 -8.47
CA ASN A 264 8.75 -28.53 -9.16
C ASN A 264 8.37 -28.02 -10.56
N ALA A 265 8.75 -28.76 -11.59
CA ALA A 265 8.40 -28.56 -13.00
C ALA A 265 8.48 -29.90 -13.74
N GLU A 266 8.11 -29.92 -15.02
CA GLU A 266 8.25 -31.09 -15.88
C GLU A 266 9.73 -31.44 -16.14
N SER A 267 10.58 -30.42 -16.37
CA SER A 267 12.02 -30.58 -16.56
C SER A 267 12.77 -29.32 -16.14
N TYR A 268 14.01 -29.48 -15.67
CA TYR A 268 14.95 -28.39 -15.38
C TYR A 268 16.28 -28.61 -16.11
N SER A 269 16.84 -27.53 -16.65
CA SER A 269 18.19 -27.50 -17.19
C SER A 269 19.03 -26.53 -16.35
N PHE A 270 20.18 -27.00 -15.86
CA PHE A 270 21.14 -26.14 -15.15
C PHE A 270 22.30 -25.82 -16.09
N GLN A 271 22.46 -24.54 -16.45
CA GLN A 271 23.53 -24.07 -17.32
C GLN A 271 24.58 -23.32 -16.50
N ILE A 272 25.86 -23.69 -16.68
CA ILE A 272 27.01 -23.04 -16.05
C ILE A 272 28.01 -22.67 -17.16
N GLY A 273 28.20 -21.37 -17.44
CA GLY A 273 29.11 -20.88 -18.47
C GLY A 273 28.76 -19.48 -19.01
N GLN A 274 29.62 -18.89 -19.83
CA GLN A 274 29.32 -17.68 -20.60
C GLN A 274 29.17 -18.08 -22.08
N ASN A 275 28.09 -17.62 -22.75
CA ASN A 275 27.89 -17.60 -24.21
C ASN A 275 27.04 -18.71 -24.88
N ASN A 276 25.78 -18.92 -24.50
CA ASN A 276 24.85 -19.75 -25.32
C ASN A 276 25.33 -21.19 -25.64
N ASP A 277 26.43 -21.64 -25.02
CA ASP A 277 26.90 -23.00 -25.13
C ASP A 277 25.91 -23.86 -24.32
N ASP A 278 25.27 -24.84 -24.97
CA ASP A 278 24.29 -25.78 -24.40
C ASP A 278 24.91 -26.74 -23.36
N LEU A 279 25.76 -26.24 -22.47
CA LEU A 279 26.25 -26.93 -21.28
C LEU A 279 25.13 -27.01 -20.26
N SER A 280 24.15 -27.88 -20.52
CA SER A 280 23.12 -28.26 -19.57
C SER A 280 23.59 -29.48 -18.77
N ILE A 281 23.73 -29.34 -17.46
CA ILE A 281 23.88 -30.49 -16.56
C ILE A 281 22.49 -30.90 -16.10
N GLN A 282 22.09 -32.13 -16.42
CA GLN A 282 20.94 -32.76 -15.77
C GLN A 282 21.45 -33.55 -14.58
N ILE A 283 20.95 -33.22 -13.38
CA ILE A 283 21.22 -34.01 -12.18
C ILE A 283 20.20 -35.15 -12.16
N THR A 284 20.70 -36.38 -12.27
CA THR A 284 19.92 -37.61 -12.22
C THR A 284 20.38 -38.45 -11.03
N GLU A 285 19.64 -39.52 -10.73
CA GLU A 285 20.06 -40.50 -9.72
C GLU A 285 21.45 -41.09 -10.05
N ASP A 286 21.77 -41.24 -11.34
CA ASP A 286 23.03 -41.81 -11.81
C ASP A 286 24.25 -40.90 -11.56
N ASN A 287 24.06 -39.59 -11.39
CA ASN A 287 25.17 -38.64 -11.32
C ASN A 287 25.18 -37.72 -10.09
N ILE A 288 24.17 -37.82 -9.21
CA ILE A 288 24.08 -37.01 -7.98
C ILE A 288 25.31 -37.16 -7.08
N GLN A 289 25.94 -38.34 -7.05
CA GLN A 289 27.12 -38.58 -6.20
C GLN A 289 28.31 -37.71 -6.61
N ASN A 290 28.50 -37.46 -7.91
CA ASN A 290 29.57 -36.59 -8.40
C ASN A 290 29.43 -35.15 -7.87
N LEU A 291 28.18 -34.68 -7.73
CA LEU A 291 27.90 -33.36 -7.16
C LEU A 291 28.16 -33.34 -5.64
N ILE A 292 27.75 -34.39 -4.92
CA ILE A 292 28.01 -34.52 -3.48
C ILE A 292 29.51 -34.47 -3.22
N ASP A 293 30.28 -35.29 -3.93
CA ASP A 293 31.74 -35.36 -3.78
C ASP A 293 32.40 -33.99 -4.07
N ALA A 294 31.92 -33.28 -5.11
CA ALA A 294 32.44 -31.96 -5.44
C ALA A 294 32.18 -30.93 -4.32
N LEU A 295 30.98 -30.94 -3.72
CA LEU A 295 30.60 -30.04 -2.64
C LEU A 295 31.37 -30.35 -1.34
N GLU A 296 31.52 -31.63 -0.99
CA GLU A 296 32.27 -32.04 0.20
C GLU A 296 33.74 -31.64 0.11
N ASN A 297 34.36 -31.83 -1.06
CA ASN A 297 35.73 -31.42 -1.28
C ASN A 297 35.91 -29.90 -1.21
N ALA A 298 34.93 -29.12 -1.68
CA ALA A 298 34.95 -27.66 -1.60
C ALA A 298 34.73 -27.13 -0.16
N ALA A 299 34.02 -27.87 0.69
CA ALA A 299 33.82 -27.50 2.10
C ALA A 299 35.03 -27.82 2.99
N ALA A 300 35.91 -28.71 2.54
CA ALA A 300 37.13 -29.12 3.26
C ALA A 300 38.36 -28.23 2.95
N SER A 301 38.25 -27.31 1.99
CA SER A 301 39.30 -26.37 1.56
C SER A 301 39.07 -24.96 2.09
#